data_AF-A0A425WKL6-F1
#
_entry.id   AF-A0A425WKL6-F1
#
_cell.length_a   1.000
_cell.length_b   1.000
_cell.length_c   1.000
_cell.angle_alpha   90.00
_cell.angle_beta   90.00
_cell.angle_gamma   90.00
#
_symmetry.space_group_name_H-M   'P 1'
#
loop_
_entity.id
_entity.type
_entity.pdbx_description
1 polymer ?
#
loop_
_entity_poly.entity_id
_entity_poly.type
_entity_poly.pdbx_seq_one_letter_code
_entity_poly.pdbx_strand_id
1 'polypeptide(L)'
;MASCFPDVIIDAGGTPILLPLTDNEEAMDELVELCDDFALQGGPDVDPARFGDTTPYDKAPLCPERDAFELPLVQKILATDKPLFTTCRGTQLLNVALGGTLCMDVPSRTPRPGMQLWRHTE
;
A
#
# COMPACT_ATOMS: atom_id res chain seq x y z
N MET A 1 15.04 17.49 7.38
CA MET A 1 13.78 17.92 8.05
C MET A 1 12.67 17.31 7.23
N ALA A 2 12.45 16.01 7.35
CA ALA A 2 11.37 15.38 6.60
C ALA A 2 10.04 15.72 7.28
N SER A 3 9.16 16.43 6.59
CA SER A 3 7.83 16.81 7.09
C SER A 3 6.73 15.93 6.50
N CYS A 4 6.98 15.35 5.33
CA CYS A 4 6.08 14.45 4.63
C CYS A 4 6.86 13.42 3.79
N PHE A 5 6.15 12.41 3.26
CA PHE A 5 6.76 11.28 2.55
C PHE A 5 7.66 11.68 1.35
N PRO A 6 7.28 12.63 0.48
CA PRO A 6 8.16 13.10 -0.59
C PRO A 6 9.48 13.71 -0.11
N ASP A 7 9.50 14.38 1.06
CA ASP A 7 10.73 14.98 1.60
C ASP A 7 11.77 13.91 1.91
N VAL A 8 11.34 12.74 2.39
CA VAL A 8 12.26 11.61 2.66
C VAL A 8 12.87 11.08 1.38
N ILE A 9 12.11 11.07 0.27
CA ILE A 9 12.62 10.67 -1.05
C ILE A 9 13.67 11.67 -1.53
N ILE A 10 13.41 12.97 -1.36
CA ILE A 10 14.36 14.05 -1.70
C ILE A 10 15.62 13.95 -0.84
N ASP A 11 15.48 13.77 0.48
CA ASP A 11 16.60 13.61 1.41
C ASP A 11 17.45 12.36 1.06
N ALA A 12 16.84 11.33 0.47
CA ALA A 12 17.53 10.14 -0.04
C ALA A 12 18.16 10.31 -1.43
N GLY A 13 18.02 11.48 -2.07
CA GLY A 13 18.58 11.81 -3.38
C GLY A 13 17.68 11.50 -4.58
N GLY A 14 16.41 11.15 -4.34
CA GLY A 14 15.42 10.89 -5.39
C GLY A 14 14.67 12.15 -5.84
N THR A 15 13.99 12.04 -6.99
CA THR A 15 13.08 13.08 -7.51
C THR A 15 11.64 12.55 -7.50
N PRO A 16 10.82 12.87 -6.47
CA PRO A 16 9.49 12.27 -6.36
C PRO A 16 8.53 12.81 -7.42
N ILE A 17 7.84 11.89 -8.11
CA ILE A 17 6.71 12.18 -8.99
C ILE A 17 5.43 11.68 -8.31
N LEU A 18 4.47 12.57 -8.07
CA LEU A 18 3.16 12.17 -7.55
C LEU A 18 2.29 11.64 -8.70
N LEU A 19 1.91 10.38 -8.60
CA LEU A 19 1.09 9.72 -9.62
C LEU A 19 -0.39 10.07 -9.41
N PRO A 20 -1.09 10.58 -10.44
CA PRO A 20 -2.53 10.78 -10.36
C PRO A 20 -3.24 9.42 -10.32
N LEU A 21 -4.34 9.34 -9.56
CA LEU A 21 -5.21 8.15 -9.60
C LEU A 21 -5.83 8.05 -10.99
N THR A 22 -5.75 6.86 -11.59
CA THR A 22 -6.30 6.56 -12.91
C THR A 22 -6.80 5.11 -12.95
N ASP A 23 -7.79 4.85 -13.76
CA ASP A 23 -8.26 3.50 -14.11
C ASP A 23 -7.80 3.09 -15.54
N ASN A 24 -7.09 3.96 -16.24
CA ASN A 24 -6.55 3.70 -17.57
C ASN A 24 -5.26 2.88 -17.47
N GLU A 25 -5.31 1.63 -17.96
CA GLU A 25 -4.17 0.70 -17.95
C GLU A 25 -2.98 1.17 -18.80
N GLU A 26 -3.22 1.81 -19.95
CA GLU A 26 -2.15 2.34 -20.81
C GLU A 26 -1.41 3.47 -20.09
N ALA A 27 -2.15 4.35 -19.41
CA ALA A 27 -1.55 5.40 -18.59
C ALA A 27 -0.72 4.79 -17.44
N MET A 28 -1.16 3.69 -16.82
CA MET A 28 -0.35 3.01 -15.80
C MET A 28 0.94 2.43 -16.39
N ASP A 29 0.89 1.88 -17.61
CA ASP A 29 2.09 1.37 -18.30
C ASP A 29 3.09 2.49 -18.59
N GLU A 30 2.61 3.65 -19.06
CA GLU A 30 3.44 4.84 -19.26
C GLU A 30 4.08 5.34 -17.95
N LEU A 31 3.31 5.35 -16.86
CA LEU A 31 3.84 5.72 -15.53
C LEU A 31 4.90 4.72 -15.05
N VAL A 32 4.68 3.42 -15.29
CA VAL A 32 5.63 2.35 -14.97
C VAL A 32 6.92 2.54 -15.76
N GLU A 33 6.82 2.88 -17.05
CA GLU A 33 7.99 3.14 -17.90
C GLU A 33 8.76 4.39 -17.44
N LEU A 34 8.05 5.48 -17.13
CA LEU A 34 8.61 6.79 -16.78
C LEU A 34 9.47 6.82 -15.52
N CYS A 35 9.09 6.06 -14.47
CA CYS A 35 9.77 6.14 -13.17
C CYS A 35 10.85 5.06 -13.03
N ASP A 36 12.00 5.40 -12.45
CA ASP A 36 13.07 4.42 -12.18
C ASP A 36 12.70 3.44 -11.06
N ASP A 37 12.09 3.99 -10.00
CA ASP A 37 11.71 3.28 -8.77
C ASP A 37 10.32 3.72 -8.30
N PHE A 38 9.69 2.92 -7.43
CA PHE A 38 8.38 3.20 -6.87
C PHE A 38 8.39 3.19 -5.34
N ALA A 39 7.58 4.08 -4.75
CA ALA A 39 7.42 4.18 -3.31
C ALA A 39 5.92 4.29 -2.95
N LEU A 40 5.39 3.31 -2.21
CA LEU A 40 4.02 3.31 -1.72
C LEU A 40 3.95 3.74 -0.26
N GLN A 41 3.29 4.87 -0.05
CA GLN A 41 3.05 5.44 1.27
C GLN A 41 1.90 4.74 2.02
N GLY A 42 1.83 4.99 3.33
CA GLY A 42 0.69 4.64 4.17
C GLY A 42 -0.63 5.28 3.70
N GLY A 43 -1.72 4.96 4.40
CA GLY A 43 -3.02 5.52 4.06
C GLY A 43 -4.21 4.73 4.63
N PRO A 44 -5.39 4.91 4.00
CA PRO A 44 -6.64 4.21 4.34
C PRO A 44 -6.48 2.68 4.26
N ASP A 45 -7.33 1.91 4.92
CA ASP A 45 -7.25 0.45 4.85
C ASP A 45 -7.44 -0.08 3.43
N VAL A 46 -6.81 -1.22 3.12
CA VAL A 46 -7.08 -1.98 1.88
C VAL A 46 -8.43 -2.65 2.03
N ASP A 47 -9.31 -2.51 1.03
CA ASP A 47 -10.65 -3.09 1.07
C ASP A 47 -10.59 -4.61 1.26
N PRO A 48 -11.23 -5.16 2.31
CA PRO A 48 -11.27 -6.60 2.58
C PRO A 48 -11.71 -7.47 1.40
N ALA A 49 -12.57 -6.92 0.54
CA ALA A 49 -13.03 -7.60 -0.67
C ALA A 49 -11.89 -7.91 -1.65
N ARG A 50 -10.79 -7.15 -1.62
CA ARG A 50 -9.62 -7.34 -2.51
C ARG A 50 -8.83 -8.61 -2.21
N PHE A 51 -8.98 -9.17 -1.01
CA PHE A 51 -8.36 -10.44 -0.61
C PHE A 51 -9.39 -11.50 -0.16
N GLY A 52 -10.65 -11.33 -0.57
CA GLY A 52 -11.70 -12.33 -0.40
C GLY A 52 -12.34 -12.39 0.99
N ASP A 53 -12.10 -11.40 1.85
CA ASP A 53 -12.78 -11.31 3.15
C ASP A 53 -14.16 -10.65 2.98
N THR A 54 -15.20 -11.36 3.40
CA THR A 54 -16.60 -10.94 3.30
C THR A 54 -17.19 -10.54 4.65
N THR A 55 -16.37 -10.48 5.70
CA THR A 55 -16.77 -10.04 7.04
C THR A 55 -17.24 -8.58 6.99
N PRO A 56 -18.34 -8.22 7.68
CA PRO A 56 -18.76 -6.82 7.78
C PRO A 56 -17.63 -5.93 8.30
N TYR A 57 -17.27 -4.90 7.52
CA TYR A 57 -16.20 -3.96 7.82
C TYR A 57 -16.70 -2.52 7.72
N ASP A 58 -16.17 -1.63 8.55
CA ASP A 58 -16.44 -0.20 8.42
C ASP A 58 -15.87 0.31 7.10
N LYS A 59 -16.68 1.01 6.30
CA LYS A 59 -16.25 1.54 5.01
C LYS A 59 -15.59 2.92 5.13
N ALA A 60 -15.73 3.61 6.26
CA ALA A 60 -15.16 4.93 6.48
C ALA A 60 -13.63 5.01 6.26
N PRO A 61 -12.81 4.02 6.67
CA PRO A 61 -11.37 4.05 6.43
C PRO A 61 -10.96 3.47 5.07
N LEU A 62 -11.88 3.21 4.13
CA LEU A 62 -11.53 2.67 2.80
C LEU A 62 -11.37 3.77 1.76
N CYS A 63 -10.55 3.49 0.73
CA CYS A 63 -10.48 4.32 -0.48
C CYS A 63 -10.50 3.42 -1.73
N PRO A 64 -11.69 3.05 -2.22
CA PRO A 64 -11.84 2.13 -3.34
C PRO A 64 -11.13 2.57 -4.62
N GLU A 65 -11.09 3.88 -4.89
CA GLU A 65 -10.42 4.47 -6.04
C GLU A 65 -8.89 4.25 -5.97
N ARG A 66 -8.32 4.37 -4.76
CA ARG A 66 -6.89 4.13 -4.54
C ARG A 66 -6.54 2.66 -4.63
N ASP A 67 -7.39 1.77 -4.12
CA ASP A 67 -7.20 0.32 -4.30
C ASP A 67 -7.30 -0.09 -5.78
N ALA A 68 -8.26 0.50 -6.51
CA ALA A 68 -8.46 0.23 -7.94
C ALA A 68 -7.27 0.69 -8.80
N PHE A 69 -6.59 1.77 -8.40
CA PHE A 69 -5.38 2.25 -9.06
C PHE A 69 -4.13 1.47 -8.63
N GLU A 70 -3.87 1.35 -7.32
CA GLU A 70 -2.58 0.86 -6.84
C GLU A 70 -2.43 -0.66 -6.97
N LEU A 71 -3.50 -1.47 -6.89
CA LEU A 71 -3.38 -2.92 -7.09
C LEU A 71 -2.86 -3.29 -8.48
N PRO A 72 -3.48 -2.86 -9.60
CA PRO A 72 -2.95 -3.15 -10.92
C PRO A 72 -1.60 -2.48 -11.17
N LEU A 73 -1.37 -1.27 -10.64
CA LEU A 73 -0.06 -0.61 -10.74
C LEU A 73 1.04 -1.46 -10.08
N VAL A 74 0.80 -2.00 -8.88
CA VAL A 74 1.75 -2.89 -8.19
C VAL A 74 2.04 -4.13 -9.02
N GLN A 75 1.02 -4.75 -9.63
CA GLN A 75 1.24 -5.89 -10.52
C GLN A 75 2.13 -5.54 -11.70
N LYS A 76 1.91 -4.38 -12.33
CA LYS A 76 2.73 -3.88 -13.43
C LYS A 76 4.18 -3.60 -12.98
N ILE A 77 4.37 -2.98 -11.82
CA ILE A 77 5.71 -2.75 -11.24
C ILE A 77 6.41 -4.09 -10.96
N LEU A 78 5.72 -5.06 -10.36
CA LEU A 78 6.26 -6.39 -10.04
C LEU A 78 6.62 -7.22 -11.29
N ALA A 79 6.04 -6.89 -12.44
CA ALA A 79 6.42 -7.49 -13.73
C ALA A 79 7.74 -6.91 -14.29
N THR A 80 8.32 -5.90 -13.62
CA THR A 80 9.62 -5.30 -13.96
C THR A 80 10.67 -5.66 -12.90
N ASP A 81 11.94 -5.36 -13.17
CA ASP A 81 13.02 -5.43 -12.19
C ASP A 81 13.20 -4.11 -11.40
N LYS A 82 12.21 -3.20 -11.43
CA LYS A 82 12.30 -1.89 -10.79
C LYS A 82 12.07 -1.99 -9.27
N PRO A 83 12.91 -1.36 -8.44
CA PRO A 83 12.73 -1.29 -7.00
C PRO A 83 11.35 -0.75 -6.57
N LEU A 84 10.74 -1.45 -5.60
CA LEU A 84 9.50 -1.05 -4.95
C LEU A 84 9.69 -0.96 -3.43
N PHE A 85 9.64 0.27 -2.91
CA PHE A 85 9.62 0.54 -1.47
C PHE A 85 8.18 0.70 -0.97
N THR A 86 7.82 0.07 0.15
CA THR A 86 6.46 0.16 0.69
C THR A 86 6.47 0.45 2.18
N THR A 87 5.46 1.18 2.65
CA THR A 87 5.30 1.51 4.07
C THR A 87 3.85 1.35 4.51
N CYS A 88 3.63 0.79 5.72
CA CYS A 88 2.31 0.66 6.34
C CYS A 88 1.29 0.03 5.38
N ARG A 89 0.26 0.79 4.96
CA ARG A 89 -0.72 0.38 3.95
C ARG A 89 -0.07 -0.12 2.66
N GLY A 90 0.99 0.53 2.17
CA GLY A 90 1.68 0.09 0.95
C GLY A 90 2.19 -1.35 1.06
N THR A 91 2.68 -1.74 2.25
CA THR A 91 3.14 -3.11 2.52
C THR A 91 1.98 -4.09 2.59
N GLN A 92 0.86 -3.66 3.16
CA GLN A 92 -0.38 -4.45 3.19
C GLN A 92 -0.92 -4.69 1.77
N LEU A 93 -0.93 -3.65 0.94
CA LEU A 93 -1.35 -3.72 -0.46
C LEU A 93 -0.45 -4.65 -1.28
N LEU A 94 0.87 -4.56 -1.10
CA LEU A 94 1.82 -5.47 -1.75
C LEU A 94 1.55 -6.93 -1.37
N ASN A 95 1.29 -7.21 -0.09
CA ASN A 95 0.90 -8.55 0.35
C ASN A 95 -0.38 -9.02 -0.35
N VAL A 96 -1.40 -8.17 -0.45
CA VAL A 96 -2.66 -8.50 -1.16
C VAL A 96 -2.43 -8.73 -2.65
N ALA A 97 -1.62 -7.90 -3.31
CA ALA A 97 -1.25 -8.07 -4.71
C ALA A 97 -0.56 -9.43 -4.96
N LEU A 98 0.25 -9.90 -4.00
CA LEU A 98 0.90 -11.22 -4.06
C LEU A 98 -0.01 -12.38 -3.62
N GLY A 99 -1.31 -12.15 -3.42
CA GLY A 99 -2.28 -13.18 -3.04
C GLY A 99 -2.37 -13.48 -1.55
N GLY A 100 -1.77 -12.64 -0.70
CA GLY A 100 -1.89 -12.70 0.75
C GLY A 100 -3.21 -12.12 1.27
N THR A 101 -3.46 -12.32 2.57
CA THR A 101 -4.62 -11.78 3.29
C THR A 101 -4.18 -10.86 4.43
N LEU A 102 -5.10 -10.05 4.96
CA LEU A 102 -4.84 -9.12 6.05
C LEU A 102 -5.66 -9.45 7.30
N CYS A 103 -5.16 -9.01 8.44
CA CYS A 103 -5.92 -8.98 9.69
C CYS A 103 -6.49 -7.58 9.90
N MET A 104 -7.80 -7.43 9.73
CA MET A 104 -8.47 -6.13 9.87
C MET A 104 -8.76 -5.73 11.32
N ASP A 105 -8.75 -6.70 12.25
CA ASP A 105 -8.95 -6.46 13.67
C ASP A 105 -7.78 -7.04 14.47
N VAL A 106 -6.66 -6.30 14.44
CA VAL A 106 -5.47 -6.63 15.23
C VAL A 106 -5.77 -6.64 16.74
N PRO A 107 -6.54 -5.68 17.31
CA PRO A 107 -6.83 -5.66 18.74
C PRO A 107 -7.52 -6.91 19.30
N SER A 108 -8.35 -7.60 18.52
CA SER A 108 -9.02 -8.84 18.96
C SER A 108 -8.15 -10.10 18.82
N ARG A 109 -6.96 -10.00 18.22
CA ARG A 109 -6.08 -11.16 18.05
C ARG A 109 -5.41 -11.56 19.35
N THR A 110 -5.45 -12.87 19.64
CA THR A 110 -4.61 -13.48 20.67
C THR A 110 -3.15 -13.45 20.20
N PRO A 111 -2.21 -12.90 21.00
CA PRO A 111 -0.80 -12.92 20.65
C PRO A 111 -0.28 -14.36 20.59
N ARG A 112 0.71 -14.59 19.71
CA ARG A 112 1.36 -15.90 19.61
C ARG A 112 2.14 -16.22 20.90
N PRO A 113 2.38 -17.51 21.23
CA PRO A 113 3.21 -17.87 22.38
C PRO A 113 4.56 -17.13 22.37
N GLY A 114 4.89 -16.46 23.48
CA GLY A 114 6.12 -15.66 23.61
C GLY A 114 6.06 -14.25 23.01
N MET A 115 4.94 -13.84 22.41
CA MET A 115 4.72 -12.48 21.93
C MET A 115 3.71 -11.74 22.82
N GLN A 116 3.79 -10.41 22.82
CA GLN A 116 2.80 -9.54 23.46
C GLN A 116 2.23 -8.58 22.42
N LEU A 117 0.92 -8.35 22.48
CA LEU A 117 0.29 -7.30 21.70
C LEU A 117 0.61 -5.97 22.38
N TRP A 118 1.48 -5.17 21.76
CA TRP A 118 1.77 -3.86 22.28
C TRP A 118 0.63 -2.90 21.91
N ARG A 119 0.11 -2.21 22.92
CA ARG A 119 -0.88 -1.15 22.76
C ARG A 119 -0.21 0.14 23.18
N HIS A 120 -0.15 1.10 22.26
CA HIS A 120 0.08 2.49 22.64
C HIS A 120 -1.15 2.94 23.42
N THR A 121 -1.20 2.69 24.73
CA THR A 121 -2.17 3.35 25.60
C THR A 121 -1.80 4.82 25.72
N GLU A 122 -2.82 5.69 25.81
CA GLU A 122 -2.68 7.12 26.13
C GLU A 122 -1.84 7.37 27.38
#